data_AF-A0A257NW22-F1
#
_entry.id   AF-A0A257NW22-F1
#
_cell.length_a   1.000
_cell.length_b   1.000
_cell.length_c   1.000
_cell.angle_alpha   90.00
_cell.angle_beta   90.00
_cell.angle_gamma   90.00
#
_symmetry.space_group_name_H-M   'P 1'
#
loop_
_entity.id
_entity.type
_entity.pdbx_description
1 polymer ?
#
loop_
_entity_poly.entity_id
_entity_poly.type
_entity_poly.pdbx_seq_one_letter_code
_entity_poly.pdbx_strand_id
1 'polypeptide(L)'
;MNPPAHPVTVLWLRRVIIGVQPLISASYLGMAFWGEGVARPQGAWLFTLILPTLLVLSGMWKGQYSAFVWAALADLFYLMAASTDAWSSNADRGFNIAILALAIIGFCAAWAQGIIFRRNRRRPTVRH
;
A
#
# COMPACT_ATOMS: atom_id res chain seq x y z
N MET A 1 -7.10 -23.46 19.88
CA MET A 1 -7.08 -22.01 20.22
C MET A 1 -5.83 -21.40 19.59
N ASN A 2 -5.96 -20.46 18.65
CA ASN A 2 -4.77 -19.79 18.07
C ASN A 2 -4.27 -18.69 19.00
N PRO A 3 -2.96 -18.62 19.29
CA PRO A 3 -2.39 -17.61 20.19
C PRO A 3 -2.65 -16.19 19.66
N PRO A 4 -2.71 -15.17 20.54
CA PRO A 4 -2.74 -13.78 20.11
C PRO A 4 -1.51 -13.50 19.22
N ALA A 5 -1.70 -12.74 18.15
CA ALA A 5 -0.59 -12.33 17.30
C ALA A 5 0.44 -11.57 18.14
N HIS A 6 1.72 -11.94 18.02
CA HIS A 6 2.78 -11.30 18.79
C HIS A 6 2.84 -9.80 18.47
N PRO A 7 3.01 -8.93 19.48
CA PRO A 7 3.07 -7.48 19.30
C PRO A 7 4.16 -7.06 18.29
N VAL A 8 5.24 -7.86 18.21
CA VAL A 8 6.32 -7.71 17.24
C VAL A 8 5.82 -7.84 15.79
N THR A 9 4.97 -8.82 15.49
CA THR A 9 4.43 -9.04 14.14
C THR A 9 3.56 -7.86 13.69
N VAL A 10 2.72 -7.34 14.58
CA VAL A 10 1.84 -6.19 14.28
C VAL A 10 2.66 -4.92 14.02
N LEU A 11 3.72 -4.71 14.79
CA LEU A 11 4.63 -3.58 14.58
C LEU A 11 5.39 -3.69 13.25
N TRP A 12 5.86 -4.89 12.92
CA TRP A 12 6.54 -5.16 11.66
C TRP A 12 5.66 -4.91 10.43
N LEU A 13 4.44 -5.46 10.42
CA LEU A 13 3.48 -5.23 9.34
C LEU A 13 3.19 -3.74 9.15
N ARG A 14 3.04 -2.99 10.26
CA ARG A 14 2.81 -1.54 10.19
C ARG A 14 3.99 -0.80 9.58
N ARG A 15 5.22 -1.19 9.94
CA ARG A 15 6.45 -0.62 9.37
C ARG A 15 6.57 -0.90 7.87
N VAL A 16 6.22 -2.11 7.44
CA VAL A 16 6.20 -2.46 6.01
C VAL A 16 5.25 -1.55 5.24
N ILE A 17 4.00 -1.39 5.70
CA ILE A 17 3.03 -0.55 4.99
C ILE A 17 3.49 0.92 4.97
N ILE A 18 4.00 1.44 6.10
CA ILE A 18 4.53 2.81 6.18
C ILE A 18 5.75 3.01 5.25
N GLY A 19 6.56 1.98 5.02
CA GLY A 19 7.69 2.04 4.10
C GLY A 19 7.29 1.92 2.63
N VAL A 20 6.31 1.06 2.32
CA VAL A 20 5.86 0.77 0.96
C VAL A 20 5.17 1.98 0.32
N GLN A 21 4.26 2.66 1.05
CA GLN A 21 3.45 3.75 0.48
C GLN A 21 4.32 4.94 -0.03
N PRO A 22 5.32 5.44 0.72
CA PRO A 22 6.25 6.46 0.22
C PRO A 22 7.10 5.96 -0.93
N LEU A 23 7.52 4.69 -0.94
CA LEU A 23 8.31 4.13 -2.04
C LEU A 23 7.51 4.09 -3.35
N ILE A 24 6.24 3.69 -3.30
CA ILE A 24 5.34 3.75 -4.47
C ILE A 24 5.21 5.19 -4.98
N SER A 25 5.00 6.14 -4.06
CA SER A 25 4.90 7.57 -4.40
C SER A 25 6.21 8.09 -5.02
N ALA A 26 7.36 7.70 -4.47
CA ALA A 26 8.67 8.04 -5.00
C ALA A 26 8.91 7.43 -6.38
N SER A 27 8.43 6.21 -6.66
CA SER A 27 8.50 5.61 -7.99
C SER A 27 7.67 6.39 -9.02
N TYR A 28 6.46 6.83 -8.66
CA TYR A 28 5.66 7.67 -9.55
C TYR A 28 6.27 9.06 -9.77
N LEU A 29 6.84 9.67 -8.73
CA LEU A 29 7.61 10.92 -8.86
C LEU A 29 8.84 10.72 -9.76
N GLY A 30 9.57 9.62 -9.57
CA GLY A 30 10.68 9.23 -10.43
C GLY A 30 10.26 9.14 -11.89
N MET A 31 9.14 8.46 -12.19
CA MET A 31 8.58 8.43 -13.55
C MET A 31 8.13 9.81 -14.07
N ALA A 32 7.63 10.70 -13.20
CA ALA A 32 7.24 12.05 -13.62
C ALA A 32 8.43 12.90 -14.06
N PHE A 33 9.60 12.76 -13.41
CA PHE A 33 10.80 13.53 -13.72
C PHE A 33 11.74 12.86 -14.73
N TRP A 34 11.83 11.52 -14.72
CA TRP A 34 12.79 10.72 -15.52
C TRP A 34 12.15 9.70 -16.44
N GLY A 35 10.83 9.48 -16.38
CA GLY A 35 10.16 8.56 -17.30
C GLY A 35 10.31 9.04 -18.73
N GLU A 36 10.29 8.13 -19.70
CA GLU A 36 10.43 8.47 -21.12
C GLU A 36 9.15 8.22 -21.95
N GLY A 37 8.18 7.49 -21.42
CA GLY A 37 6.94 7.16 -22.13
C GLY A 37 6.03 8.35 -22.46
N VAL A 38 5.17 8.18 -23.45
CA VAL A 38 4.14 9.19 -23.82
C VAL A 38 3.04 9.26 -22.75
N ALA A 39 2.80 8.15 -22.05
CA ALA A 39 1.84 8.03 -20.94
C ALA A 39 2.48 8.29 -19.57
N ARG A 40 3.38 9.28 -19.48
CA ARG A 40 4.00 9.67 -18.21
C ARG A 40 2.95 10.22 -17.24
N PRO A 41 3.07 9.91 -15.93
CA PRO A 41 2.19 10.51 -14.94
C PRO A 41 2.54 11.98 -14.72
N GLN A 42 1.78 12.88 -15.33
CA GLN A 42 1.98 14.33 -15.28
C GLN A 42 0.71 15.10 -14.89
N GLY A 43 0.90 16.26 -14.26
CA GLY A 43 -0.18 17.15 -13.86
C GLY A 43 -1.21 16.48 -12.95
N ALA A 44 -2.49 16.60 -13.29
CA ALA A 44 -3.61 16.06 -12.51
C ALA A 44 -3.54 14.53 -12.30
N TRP A 45 -2.95 13.79 -13.24
CA TRP A 45 -2.84 12.33 -13.15
C TRP A 45 -1.88 11.90 -12.03
N LEU A 46 -0.80 12.65 -11.83
CA LEU A 46 0.16 12.39 -10.76
C LEU A 46 -0.48 12.58 -9.38
N PHE A 47 -1.35 13.59 -9.23
CA PHE A 47 -2.11 13.78 -7.99
C PHE A 47 -3.01 12.58 -7.70
N THR A 48 -3.74 12.06 -8.69
CA THR A 48 -4.58 10.86 -8.54
C THR A 48 -3.77 9.63 -8.09
N LEU A 49 -2.52 9.52 -8.55
CA LEU A 49 -1.63 8.42 -8.16
C LEU A 49 -1.00 8.60 -6.77
N ILE A 50 -0.79 9.82 -6.30
CA ILE A 50 -0.16 10.09 -4.98
C ILE A 50 -1.21 10.29 -3.87
N LEU A 51 -2.44 10.68 -4.19
CA LEU A 51 -3.47 10.93 -3.20
C LEU A 51 -3.78 9.70 -2.31
N PRO A 52 -3.89 8.47 -2.86
CA PRO A 52 -4.16 7.29 -2.06
C PRO A 52 -3.07 7.03 -1.01
N THR A 53 -1.79 7.16 -1.35
CA THR A 53 -0.68 6.97 -0.39
C THR A 53 -0.70 7.99 0.74
N LEU A 54 -1.02 9.27 0.45
CA LEU A 54 -1.15 10.32 1.46
C LEU A 54 -2.32 10.08 2.41
N LEU A 55 -3.48 9.68 1.88
CA LEU A 55 -4.66 9.37 2.67
C LEU A 55 -4.39 8.18 3.61
N VAL A 56 -3.72 7.15 3.10
CA VAL A 56 -3.35 5.96 3.88
C VAL A 56 -2.41 6.32 5.02
N LEU A 57 -1.35 7.10 4.75
CA LEU A 57 -0.39 7.51 5.78
C LEU A 57 -1.07 8.23 6.96
N SER A 58 -2.00 9.14 6.65
CA SER A 58 -2.71 9.93 7.66
C SER A 58 -3.56 9.05 8.60
N GLY A 59 -4.25 8.05 8.04
CA GLY A 59 -5.06 7.10 8.81
C GLY A 59 -4.21 6.12 9.60
N MET A 60 -3.07 5.70 9.05
CA MET A 60 -2.15 4.79 9.71
C MET A 60 -1.54 5.41 10.96
N TRP A 61 -1.32 6.73 10.99
CA TRP A 61 -0.79 7.40 12.17
C TRP A 61 -1.73 7.30 13.37
N LYS A 62 -3.04 7.36 13.11
CA LYS A 62 -4.10 7.21 14.12
C LYS A 62 -4.40 5.77 14.52
N GLY A 63 -3.73 4.78 13.91
CA GLY A 63 -3.90 3.35 14.23
C GLY A 63 -5.31 2.81 13.96
N GLN A 64 -6.08 3.48 13.11
CA GLN A 64 -7.48 3.13 12.85
C GLN A 64 -7.58 1.91 11.92
N TYR A 65 -8.55 1.04 12.19
CA TYR A 65 -8.81 -0.13 11.34
C TYR A 65 -9.08 0.24 9.87
N SER A 66 -9.84 1.33 9.66
CA SER A 66 -10.16 1.86 8.34
C SER A 66 -8.91 2.14 7.52
N ALA A 67 -7.81 2.59 8.15
CA ALA A 67 -6.58 2.90 7.44
C ALA A 67 -5.93 1.68 6.78
N PHE A 68 -6.03 0.50 7.38
CA PHE A 68 -5.50 -0.73 6.77
C PHE A 68 -6.35 -1.19 5.58
N VAL A 69 -7.66 -0.93 5.63
CA VAL A 69 -8.55 -1.19 4.49
C VAL A 69 -8.23 -0.24 3.34
N TRP A 70 -8.07 1.05 3.64
CA TRP A 70 -7.65 2.04 2.64
C TRP A 70 -6.27 1.73 2.07
N ALA A 71 -5.31 1.26 2.88
CA ALA A 71 -4.00 0.82 2.41
C ALA A 71 -4.13 -0.31 1.39
N ALA A 72 -4.89 -1.36 1.72
CA ALA A 72 -5.10 -2.48 0.81
C ALA A 72 -5.82 -2.07 -0.48
N LEU A 73 -6.77 -1.13 -0.41
CA LEU A 73 -7.45 -0.60 -1.60
C LEU A 73 -6.51 0.24 -2.48
N ALA A 74 -5.66 1.07 -1.86
CA ALA A 74 -4.64 1.83 -2.58
C ALA A 74 -3.65 0.89 -3.27
N ASP A 75 -3.17 -0.13 -2.58
CA ASP A 75 -2.26 -1.14 -3.15
C ASP A 75 -2.90 -1.91 -4.30
N LEU A 76 -4.19 -2.27 -4.22
CA LEU A 76 -4.92 -2.86 -5.35
C LEU A 76 -5.02 -1.92 -6.55
N PHE A 77 -5.28 -0.64 -6.31
CA PHE A 77 -5.30 0.38 -7.36
C PHE A 77 -3.93 0.48 -8.06
N TYR A 78 -2.85 0.52 -7.28
CA TYR A 78 -1.48 0.55 -7.83
C TYR A 78 -1.13 -0.73 -8.58
N LEU A 79 -1.55 -1.89 -8.09
CA LEU A 79 -1.38 -3.16 -8.78
C LEU A 79 -2.04 -3.14 -10.17
N MET A 80 -3.29 -2.65 -10.23
CA MET A 80 -4.03 -2.54 -11.48
C MET A 80 -3.37 -1.57 -12.47
N ALA A 81 -3.00 -0.38 -12.01
CA ALA A 81 -2.35 0.63 -12.85
C ALA A 81 -0.98 0.13 -13.34
N ALA A 82 -0.10 -0.28 -12.42
CA ALA A 82 1.25 -0.72 -12.76
C ALA A 82 1.27 -1.99 -13.60
N SER A 83 0.30 -2.91 -13.43
CA SER A 83 0.21 -4.09 -14.29
C SER A 83 -0.11 -3.72 -15.73
N THR A 84 -0.96 -2.73 -15.96
CA THR A 84 -1.29 -2.26 -17.31
C THR A 84 -0.09 -1.53 -17.91
N ASP A 85 0.57 -0.67 -17.11
CA ASP A 85 1.65 0.19 -17.57
C ASP A 85 2.99 -0.56 -17.76
N ALA A 86 3.22 -1.65 -17.03
CA ALA A 86 4.42 -2.49 -17.21
C ALA A 86 4.49 -3.14 -18.60
N TRP A 87 3.34 -3.36 -19.23
CA TRP A 87 3.24 -3.98 -20.55
C TRP A 87 3.01 -2.97 -21.68
N SER A 88 2.65 -1.72 -21.37
CA SER A 88 2.37 -0.69 -22.37
C SER A 88 3.62 0.09 -22.83
N SER A 89 4.61 0.28 -21.95
CA SER A 89 5.84 1.03 -22.24
C SER A 89 7.08 0.24 -21.84
N ASN A 90 7.99 -0.01 -22.79
CA ASN A 90 9.28 -0.63 -22.49
C ASN A 90 10.19 0.32 -21.67
N ALA A 91 10.06 1.63 -21.85
CA ALA A 91 10.92 2.62 -21.20
C ALA A 91 10.66 2.73 -19.70
N ASP A 92 9.39 2.65 -19.28
CA ASP A 92 8.99 2.83 -17.87
C ASP A 92 8.74 1.50 -17.14
N ARG A 93 8.94 0.37 -17.83
CA ARG A 93 8.68 -0.98 -17.31
C ARG A 93 9.37 -1.24 -15.97
N GLY A 94 10.60 -0.78 -15.79
CA GLY A 94 11.36 -0.97 -14.55
C GLY A 94 10.66 -0.37 -13.33
N PHE A 95 10.18 0.87 -13.45
CA PHE A 95 9.43 1.53 -12.38
C PHE A 95 8.07 0.87 -12.14
N ASN A 96 7.37 0.47 -13.20
CA ASN A 96 6.08 -0.21 -13.06
C ASN A 96 6.21 -1.59 -12.40
N ILE A 97 7.26 -2.37 -12.71
CA ILE A 97 7.55 -3.63 -12.01
C ILE A 97 7.86 -3.38 -10.53
N ALA A 98 8.62 -2.33 -10.20
CA ALA A 98 8.89 -1.97 -8.82
C ALA A 98 7.62 -1.61 -8.05
N ILE A 99 6.73 -0.80 -8.65
CA ILE A 99 5.43 -0.45 -8.06
C ILE A 99 4.57 -1.70 -7.88
N LEU A 100 4.53 -2.59 -8.88
CA LEU A 100 3.78 -3.85 -8.80
C LEU A 100 4.27 -4.73 -7.63
N ALA A 101 5.58 -4.91 -7.49
CA ALA A 101 6.16 -5.66 -6.38
C ALA A 101 5.85 -5.01 -5.01
N LEU A 102 6.01 -3.69 -4.92
CA LEU A 102 5.70 -2.93 -3.71
C LEU A 102 4.21 -3.02 -3.34
N ALA A 103 3.31 -2.89 -4.31
CA ALA A 103 1.87 -3.02 -4.12
C ALA A 103 1.48 -4.41 -3.61
N ILE A 104 2.08 -5.49 -4.12
CA ILE A 104 1.85 -6.86 -3.61
C ILE A 104 2.27 -6.96 -2.14
N ILE A 105 3.46 -6.44 -1.80
CA ILE A 105 3.99 -6.47 -0.43
C ILE A 105 3.09 -5.66 0.51
N GLY A 106 2.72 -4.44 0.10
CA GLY A 106 1.83 -3.55 0.83
C GLY A 106 0.47 -4.19 1.09
N PHE A 107 -0.15 -4.73 0.04
CA PHE A 107 -1.45 -5.38 0.10
C PHE A 107 -1.44 -6.56 1.09
N CYS A 108 -0.45 -7.45 0.96
CA CYS A 108 -0.30 -8.59 1.86
C CYS A 108 -0.13 -8.14 3.32
N ALA A 109 0.69 -7.11 3.57
CA ALA A 109 0.92 -6.59 4.91
C ALA A 109 -0.34 -5.94 5.50
N ALA A 110 -1.01 -5.08 4.74
CA ALA A 110 -2.24 -4.40 5.13
C ALA A 110 -3.38 -5.39 5.39
N TRP A 111 -3.53 -6.39 4.52
CA TRP A 111 -4.54 -7.44 4.65
C TRP A 111 -4.30 -8.32 5.88
N ALA A 112 -3.06 -8.79 6.08
CA ALA A 112 -2.69 -9.57 7.26
C ALA A 112 -2.96 -8.80 8.56
N GLN A 113 -2.60 -7.51 8.60
CA GLN A 113 -2.86 -6.64 9.75
C GLN A 113 -4.36 -6.42 9.98
N GLY A 114 -5.14 -6.29 8.91
CA GLY A 114 -6.60 -6.22 8.98
C GLY A 114 -7.24 -7.48 9.56
N ILE A 115 -6.76 -8.67 9.17
CA ILE A 115 -7.22 -9.96 9.72
C ILE A 115 -6.90 -10.05 11.22
N ILE A 116 -5.67 -9.71 11.62
CA ILE A 116 -5.26 -9.72 13.03
C ILE A 116 -6.15 -8.80 13.87
N PHE A 117 -6.42 -7.59 13.36
CA PHE A 117 -7.27 -6.62 14.07
C PHE A 117 -8.71 -7.10 14.23
N ARG A 118 -9.29 -7.69 13.17
CA ARG A 118 -10.64 -8.31 13.23
C ARG A 118 -10.69 -9.46 14.24
N ARG A 119 -9.66 -10.31 14.27
CA ARG A 119 -9.56 -11.44 15.20
C ARG A 119 -9.48 -10.97 16.66
N ASN A 120 -8.70 -9.92 16.94
CA ASN A 120 -8.56 -9.40 18.29
C ASN A 120 -9.84 -8.73 18.82
N ARG A 121 -10.61 -8.03 17.96
CA ARG A 121 -11.90 -7.44 18.35
C ARG A 121 -13.03 -8.45 18.57
N ARG A 122 -12.97 -9.63 17.95
CA ARG A 122 -13.97 -10.69 18.11
C ARG A 122 -13.78 -11.53 19.37
N ARG A 123 -12.72 -11.33 20.15
CA ARG A 123 -12.57 -12.00 21.46
C ARG A 123 -13.54 -11.36 22.44
N PRO A 124 -14.57 -12.10 22.92
CA PRO A 124 -15.42 -11.59 23.98
C PRO A 124 -14.53 -11.37 25.19
N THR A 125 -14.62 -10.18 25.79
CA THR A 125 -14.10 -9.96 27.13
C THR A 125 -14.98 -10.81 28.03
N VAL A 126 -14.52 -12.02 28.37
CA VAL A 126 -15.14 -12.82 29.42
C VAL A 126 -14.88 -12.03 30.71
N ARG A 127 -15.86 -11.20 31.09
CA ARG A 127 -15.90 -10.60 32.42
C ARG A 127 -16.28 -11.74 33.36
N HIS A 128 -15.33 -12.16 34.18
CA HIS A 128 -15.59 -12.93 35.39
C HIS A 128 -16.36 -12.06 36.39
#